data_AF-A0A1A7WVL4-F1
#
_entry.id   AF-A0A1A7WVL4-F1
#
_cell.length_a   1.000
_cell.length_b   1.000
_cell.length_c   1.000
_cell.angle_alpha   90.00
_cell.angle_beta   90.00
_cell.angle_gamma   90.00
#
_symmetry.space_group_name_H-M   'P 1'
#
loop_
_entity.id
_entity.type
_entity.pdbx_description
1 polymer ?
#
loop_
_entity_poly.entity_id
_entity_poly.type
_entity_poly.pdbx_seq_one_letter_code
_entity_poly.pdbx_strand_id
1 'polypeptide(L)'
;RLEKLMKPSPLSLKSTDYTELRGKLLAPIRTSPNVVIHKTISELFLETFRAQVELNQHYTLPGGQEVEPCIGCMQAPAGTKLVRLCETTGVDNECQQCFCRPMWCLMCLGQWFASRQDQQRPETWLSSRVSCPTCRAKFCILDVCVVR
;
A
#
# COMPACT_ATOMS: atom_id res chain seq x y z
N ARG A 1 33.77 46.54 1.11
CA ARG A 1 32.32 46.28 1.16
C ARG A 1 32.15 44.80 0.79
N LEU A 2 31.93 43.92 1.77
CA LEU A 2 32.06 42.46 1.63
C LEU A 2 30.73 41.82 1.23
N GLU A 3 30.70 41.09 0.11
CA GLU A 3 29.60 40.23 -0.31
C GLU A 3 29.65 38.91 0.46
N LYS A 4 28.61 38.61 1.25
CA LYS A 4 28.47 37.33 1.96
C LYS A 4 27.96 36.26 0.98
N LEU A 5 28.85 35.36 0.55
CA LEU A 5 28.48 34.07 -0.03
C LEU A 5 27.78 33.21 1.04
N MET A 6 26.46 33.04 0.91
CA MET A 6 25.73 32.00 1.64
C MET A 6 26.18 30.63 1.15
N LYS A 7 26.87 29.88 2.02
CA LYS A 7 27.21 28.49 1.76
C LYS A 7 25.96 27.62 1.96
N PRO A 8 25.62 26.72 1.03
CA PRO A 8 24.53 25.78 1.23
C PRO A 8 24.92 24.80 2.34
N SER A 9 24.17 24.82 3.45
CA SER A 9 24.31 23.82 4.51
C SER A 9 23.56 22.55 4.12
N PRO A 10 24.11 21.35 4.40
CA PRO A 10 23.37 20.11 4.23
C PRO A 10 22.22 20.09 5.25
N LEU A 11 21.01 20.25 4.75
CA LEU A 11 19.79 20.04 5.53
C LEU A 11 19.56 18.53 5.63
N SER A 12 19.69 17.99 6.85
CA SER A 12 19.33 16.61 7.13
C SER A 12 17.82 16.55 7.37
N LEU A 13 17.09 15.94 6.45
CA LEU A 13 15.65 15.70 6.58
C LEU A 13 15.43 14.30 7.13
N LYS A 14 14.53 14.17 8.11
CA LYS A 14 14.04 12.86 8.53
C LYS A 14 13.21 12.26 7.40
N SER A 15 13.36 10.95 7.18
CA SER A 15 12.67 10.23 6.10
C SER A 15 11.14 10.36 6.16
N THR A 16 10.58 10.60 7.35
CA THR A 16 9.14 10.82 7.55
C THR A 16 8.63 12.11 6.92
N ASP A 17 9.49 13.12 6.81
CA ASP A 17 9.11 14.47 6.38
C ASP A 17 9.28 14.62 4.86
N TYR A 18 9.98 13.67 4.21
CA TYR A 18 10.21 13.65 2.77
C TYR A 18 8.91 13.45 1.96
N THR A 19 8.03 12.57 2.44
CA THR A 19 6.76 12.26 1.75
C THR A 19 5.83 13.48 1.72
N GLU A 20 5.80 14.25 2.80
CA GLU A 20 5.01 15.48 2.89
C GLU A 20 5.60 16.59 2.01
N LEU A 21 6.94 16.71 1.97
CA LEU A 21 7.60 17.73 1.17
C LEU A 21 7.53 17.45 -0.34
N ARG A 22 7.61 16.17 -0.74
CA ARG A 22 7.54 15.74 -2.14
C ARG A 22 6.19 16.09 -2.79
N GLY A 23 5.09 16.04 -2.04
CA GLY A 23 3.76 16.42 -2.54
C GLY A 23 3.58 17.92 -2.77
N LYS A 24 4.42 18.76 -2.17
CA LYS A 24 4.31 20.24 -2.19
C LYS A 24 5.36 20.91 -3.08
N LEU A 25 6.34 20.17 -3.62
CA LEU A 25 7.43 20.70 -4.44
C LEU A 25 7.07 20.65 -5.94
N LEU A 26 6.69 21.81 -6.49
CA LEU A 26 6.46 22.03 -7.92
C LEU A 26 7.76 22.17 -8.74
N ALA A 27 8.93 22.14 -8.07
CA ALA A 27 10.23 22.21 -8.72
C ALA A 27 10.91 20.82 -8.72
N PRO A 28 11.60 20.43 -9.82
CA PRO A 28 12.32 19.17 -9.86
C PRO A 28 13.44 19.18 -8.82
N ILE A 29 13.32 18.30 -7.83
CA ILE A 29 14.36 18.07 -6.83
C ILE A 29 15.54 17.42 -7.56
N ARG A 30 16.62 18.17 -7.78
CA ARG A 30 17.88 17.60 -8.27
C ARG A 30 18.50 16.78 -7.15
N THR A 31 18.36 15.47 -7.21
CA THR A 31 19.05 14.55 -6.31
C THR A 31 20.55 14.59 -6.59
N SER A 32 21.34 14.85 -5.56
CA SER A 32 22.80 14.76 -5.64
C SER A 32 23.20 13.33 -6.02
N PRO A 33 24.21 13.11 -6.87
CA PRO A 33 24.59 11.78 -7.38
C PRO A 33 24.99 10.76 -6.30
N ASN A 34 25.11 11.17 -5.03
CA ASN A 34 25.51 10.32 -3.91
C ASN A 34 24.39 10.02 -2.90
N VAL A 35 23.13 10.35 -3.21
CA VAL A 35 21.99 9.98 -2.34
C VAL A 35 21.46 8.61 -2.73
N VAL A 36 21.87 7.58 -1.98
CA VAL A 36 21.24 6.26 -2.05
C VAL A 36 19.95 6.31 -1.22
N ILE A 37 18.81 6.42 -1.90
CA ILE A 37 17.50 6.33 -1.24
C ILE A 37 17.24 4.85 -0.96
N HIS A 38 17.50 4.42 0.28
CA HIS A 38 17.12 3.10 0.75
C HIS A 38 15.60 3.07 0.94
N LYS A 39 14.89 2.27 0.14
CA LYS A 39 13.48 1.98 0.38
C LYS A 39 13.35 1.16 1.66
N THR A 40 12.38 1.49 2.50
CA THR A 40 12.02 0.66 3.65
C THR A 40 11.44 -0.68 3.19
N ILE A 41 11.51 -1.70 4.05
CA ILE A 41 10.95 -3.01 3.73
C ILE A 41 9.44 -2.94 3.45
N SER A 42 8.73 -2.03 4.12
CA SER A 42 7.33 -1.74 3.88
C SER A 42 7.09 -1.16 2.48
N GLU A 43 7.93 -0.25 2.00
CA GLU A 43 7.81 0.30 0.64
C GLU A 43 8.07 -0.76 -0.43
N LEU A 44 9.10 -1.59 -0.24
CA LEU A 44 9.37 -2.74 -1.12
C LEU A 44 8.23 -3.74 -1.12
N PHE A 45 7.65 -4.01 0.05
CA PHE A 45 6.46 -4.85 0.16
C PHE A 45 5.28 -4.24 -0.58
N LEU A 46 5.00 -2.94 -0.43
CA LEU A 46 3.86 -2.30 -1.11
C LEU A 46 3.98 -2.35 -2.63
N GLU A 47 5.19 -2.20 -3.17
CA GLU A 47 5.47 -2.38 -4.60
C GLU A 47 5.17 -3.82 -5.04
N THR A 48 5.68 -4.79 -4.29
CA THR A 48 5.45 -6.22 -4.56
C THR A 48 3.98 -6.60 -4.42
N PHE A 49 3.32 -6.12 -3.37
CA PHE A 49 1.91 -6.34 -3.08
C PHE A 49 1.05 -5.84 -4.24
N ARG A 50 1.30 -4.61 -4.72
CA ARG A 50 0.62 -4.06 -5.89
C ARG A 50 0.83 -4.93 -7.13
N ALA A 51 2.08 -5.31 -7.42
CA ALA A 51 2.40 -6.11 -8.59
C ALA A 51 1.71 -7.48 -8.56
N GLN A 52 1.66 -8.14 -7.40
CA GLN A 52 0.95 -9.41 -7.22
C GLN A 52 -0.56 -9.25 -7.35
N VAL A 53 -1.15 -8.22 -6.75
CA VAL A 53 -2.60 -8.00 -6.79
C VAL A 53 -3.11 -7.66 -8.19
N GLU A 54 -2.31 -7.01 -9.04
CA GLU A 54 -2.66 -6.76 -10.44
C GLU A 54 -2.76 -8.05 -11.28
N LEU A 55 -2.11 -9.13 -10.84
CA LEU A 55 -2.20 -10.46 -11.47
C LEU A 55 -3.44 -11.25 -11.04
N ASN A 56 -4.12 -10.82 -9.97
CA ASN A 56 -5.32 -11.48 -9.48
C ASN A 56 -6.53 -11.19 -10.40
N GLN A 57 -7.61 -11.92 -10.18
CA GLN A 57 -8.88 -11.61 -10.82
C GLN A 57 -9.34 -10.18 -10.45
N HIS A 58 -9.88 -9.47 -11.45
CA HIS A 58 -10.48 -8.16 -11.23
C HIS A 58 -11.91 -8.30 -10.73
N TYR A 59 -12.35 -7.36 -9.89
CA TYR A 59 -13.72 -7.30 -9.43
C TYR A 59 -14.49 -6.25 -10.25
N THR A 60 -15.51 -6.69 -10.97
CA THR A 60 -16.42 -5.78 -11.68
C THR A 60 -17.52 -5.32 -10.73
N LEU A 61 -17.73 -4.00 -10.65
CA LEU A 61 -18.82 -3.44 -9.86
C LEU A 61 -20.19 -3.87 -10.39
N PRO A 62 -21.14 -4.22 -9.51
CA PRO A 62 -22.53 -4.34 -9.90
C PRO A 62 -23.03 -3.03 -10.52
N GLY A 63 -23.87 -3.12 -11.56
CA GLY A 63 -24.40 -1.96 -12.27
C GLY A 63 -25.08 -0.95 -11.34
N GLY A 64 -24.72 0.33 -11.50
CA GLY A 64 -25.27 1.44 -10.71
C GLY A 64 -24.59 1.68 -9.35
N GLN A 65 -23.58 0.89 -8.98
CA GLN A 65 -22.80 1.16 -7.78
C GLN A 65 -21.64 2.12 -8.08
N GLU A 66 -21.66 3.30 -7.45
CA GLU A 66 -20.55 4.25 -7.52
C GLU A 66 -19.42 3.88 -6.55
N VAL A 67 -18.20 4.28 -6.91
CA VAL A 67 -17.02 4.09 -6.06
C VAL A 67 -16.89 5.28 -5.11
N GLU A 68 -17.05 5.01 -3.82
CA GLU A 68 -16.83 6.00 -2.77
C GLU A 68 -15.33 6.28 -2.56
N PRO A 69 -14.94 7.42 -1.95
CA PRO A 69 -13.58 7.66 -1.52
C PRO A 69 -13.09 6.57 -0.55
N CYS A 70 -11.80 6.23 -0.67
CA CYS A 70 -11.13 5.31 0.25
C CYS A 70 -11.22 5.82 1.68
N ILE A 71 -11.74 5.01 2.60
CA ILE A 71 -11.91 5.40 4.01
C ILE A 71 -10.58 5.55 4.76
N GLY A 72 -9.48 5.05 4.20
CA GLY A 72 -8.14 5.16 4.78
C GLY A 72 -7.47 6.51 4.49
N CYS A 73 -7.40 6.90 3.21
CA CYS A 73 -6.70 8.14 2.81
C CYS A 73 -7.61 9.30 2.45
N MET A 74 -8.90 9.06 2.19
CA MET A 74 -9.89 10.03 1.69
C MET A 74 -9.47 10.81 0.43
N GLN A 75 -8.45 10.33 -0.30
CA GLN A 75 -7.86 11.02 -1.45
C GLN A 75 -8.03 10.27 -2.77
N ALA A 76 -8.16 8.94 -2.70
CA ALA A 76 -8.29 8.06 -3.86
C ALA A 76 -9.62 7.32 -3.79
N PRO A 77 -10.20 6.90 -4.93
CA PRO A 77 -11.37 6.03 -4.93
C PRO A 77 -11.08 4.69 -4.24
N ALA A 78 -12.10 4.08 -3.67
CA ALA A 78 -12.07 2.72 -3.13
C ALA A 78 -11.89 1.69 -4.27
N GLY A 79 -10.64 1.38 -4.59
CA GLY A 79 -10.27 0.56 -5.74
C GLY A 79 -10.03 -0.93 -5.46
N THR A 80 -10.38 -1.46 -4.28
CA THR A 80 -10.16 -2.88 -3.96
C THR A 80 -11.36 -3.58 -3.33
N LYS A 81 -11.54 -4.85 -3.69
CA LYS A 81 -12.52 -5.78 -3.10
C LYS A 81 -11.80 -7.03 -2.61
N LEU A 82 -12.15 -7.48 -1.41
CA LEU A 82 -11.76 -8.81 -0.94
C LEU A 82 -12.77 -9.85 -1.42
N VAL A 83 -12.31 -10.85 -2.17
CA VAL A 83 -13.07 -11.99 -2.67
C VAL A 83 -12.25 -13.23 -2.37
N ARG A 84 -12.83 -14.26 -1.73
CA ARG A 84 -12.10 -15.48 -1.44
C ARG A 84 -11.79 -16.21 -2.76
N LEU A 85 -10.54 -16.18 -3.17
CA LEU A 85 -10.05 -16.77 -4.43
C LEU A 85 -8.96 -17.81 -4.18
N CYS A 86 -8.28 -17.78 -3.03
CA CYS A 86 -7.30 -18.82 -2.72
C CYS A 86 -7.98 -20.20 -2.61
N GLU A 87 -7.53 -21.17 -3.43
CA GLU A 87 -8.08 -22.52 -3.45
C GLU A 87 -7.79 -23.30 -2.15
N THR A 88 -8.73 -24.19 -1.82
CA THR A 88 -8.73 -25.02 -0.61
C THR A 88 -7.97 -26.32 -0.85
N THR A 89 -6.68 -26.26 -1.19
CA THR A 89 -5.86 -27.48 -1.36
C THR A 89 -4.88 -27.73 -0.22
N GLY A 90 -4.91 -26.91 0.85
CA GLY A 90 -4.10 -27.07 2.06
C GLY A 90 -4.95 -27.17 3.33
N VAL A 91 -4.41 -27.87 4.33
CA VAL A 91 -5.05 -28.27 5.61
C VAL A 91 -5.46 -27.08 6.50
N ASP A 92 -5.02 -25.85 6.20
CA ASP A 92 -5.29 -24.65 6.99
C ASP A 92 -5.94 -23.52 6.17
N ASN A 93 -7.16 -23.73 5.66
CA ASN A 93 -7.88 -22.65 4.98
C ASN A 93 -8.62 -21.75 5.97
N GLU A 94 -7.88 -20.85 6.60
CA GLU A 94 -8.43 -19.83 7.50
C GLU A 94 -9.05 -18.63 6.76
N CYS A 95 -8.88 -18.50 5.44
CA CYS A 95 -9.44 -17.37 4.69
C CYS A 95 -10.98 -17.46 4.62
N GLN A 96 -11.64 -16.35 4.88
CA GLN A 96 -13.09 -16.26 5.02
C GLN A 96 -13.68 -15.35 3.93
N GLN A 97 -14.92 -15.62 3.55
CA GLN A 97 -15.64 -14.75 2.62
C GLN A 97 -15.86 -13.36 3.23
N CYS A 98 -15.45 -12.32 2.51
CA CYS A 98 -15.67 -10.93 2.91
C CYS A 98 -16.87 -10.33 2.15
N PHE A 99 -17.86 -9.83 2.89
CA PHE A 99 -19.08 -9.20 2.34
C PHE A 99 -19.05 -7.66 2.34
N CYS A 100 -17.93 -7.06 2.75
CA CYS A 100 -17.76 -5.61 2.66
C CYS A 100 -17.81 -5.13 1.21
N ARG A 101 -18.40 -3.94 0.99
CA ARG A 101 -18.25 -3.19 -0.25
C ARG A 101 -16.78 -2.77 -0.46
N PRO A 102 -16.37 -2.41 -1.68
CA PRO A 102 -15.09 -1.72 -1.88
C PRO A 102 -15.07 -0.42 -1.07
N MET A 103 -14.16 -0.33 -0.10
CA MET A 103 -14.02 0.86 0.77
C MET A 103 -12.57 1.35 0.86
N TRP A 104 -11.61 0.59 0.31
CA TRP A 104 -10.18 0.87 0.44
C TRP A 104 -9.54 0.95 -0.94
N CYS A 105 -8.64 1.91 -1.12
CA CYS A 105 -7.73 1.90 -2.27
C CYS A 105 -6.62 0.86 -2.05
N LEU A 106 -5.97 0.44 -3.14
CA LEU A 106 -4.94 -0.60 -3.10
C LEU A 106 -3.78 -0.26 -2.16
N MET A 107 -3.37 1.01 -2.13
CA MET A 107 -2.28 1.46 -1.28
C MET A 107 -2.62 1.32 0.21
N CYS A 108 -3.77 1.82 0.64
CA CYS A 108 -4.16 1.76 2.06
C CYS A 108 -4.42 0.32 2.52
N LEU A 109 -4.99 -0.53 1.66
CA LEU A 109 -5.15 -1.95 1.98
C LEU A 109 -3.79 -2.66 2.09
N GLY A 110 -2.84 -2.35 1.20
CA GLY A 110 -1.48 -2.87 1.27
C GLY A 110 -0.74 -2.42 2.54
N GLN A 111 -0.91 -1.15 2.95
CA GLN A 111 -0.32 -0.62 4.18
C GLN A 111 -0.90 -1.32 5.41
N TRP A 112 -2.22 -1.53 5.42
CA TRP A 112 -2.87 -2.33 6.45
C TRP A 112 -2.28 -3.73 6.51
N PHE A 113 -2.16 -4.40 5.36
CA PHE A 113 -1.58 -5.73 5.27
C PHE A 113 -0.16 -5.74 5.87
N ALA A 114 0.72 -4.83 5.45
CA ALA A 114 2.10 -4.72 5.94
C ALA A 114 2.17 -4.47 7.46
N SER A 115 1.29 -3.62 8.00
CA SER A 115 1.24 -3.31 9.44
C SER A 115 0.89 -4.49 10.34
N ARG A 116 0.30 -5.55 9.77
CA ARG A 116 -0.11 -6.77 10.48
C ARG A 116 0.94 -7.86 10.44
N GLN A 117 2.08 -7.59 9.81
CA GLN A 117 3.12 -8.57 9.62
C GLN A 117 4.16 -8.58 10.75
N ASP A 118 4.81 -9.73 10.91
CA ASP A 118 5.98 -9.89 11.75
C ASP A 118 7.18 -9.21 11.10
N GLN A 119 7.61 -8.07 11.66
CA GLN A 119 8.74 -7.28 11.14
C GLN A 119 10.08 -8.03 11.19
N GLN A 120 10.19 -9.10 11.99
CA GLN A 120 11.39 -9.92 12.06
C GLN A 120 11.43 -11.01 10.98
N ARG A 121 10.32 -11.27 10.28
CA ARG A 121 10.18 -12.33 9.28
C ARG A 121 9.55 -11.85 7.95
N PRO A 122 10.18 -10.90 7.25
CA PRO A 122 9.69 -10.34 5.99
C PRO A 122 9.46 -11.35 4.87
N GLU A 123 10.21 -12.44 4.86
CA GLU A 123 10.07 -13.55 3.91
C GLU A 123 8.70 -14.24 3.98
N THR A 124 7.97 -14.08 5.09
CA THR A 124 6.64 -14.67 5.29
C THR A 124 5.49 -13.75 4.89
N TRP A 125 5.75 -12.46 4.59
CA TRP A 125 4.67 -11.47 4.45
C TRP A 125 3.72 -11.80 3.30
N LEU A 126 4.21 -12.25 2.15
CA LEU A 126 3.34 -12.56 0.99
C LEU A 126 2.49 -13.82 1.21
N SER A 127 2.94 -14.76 2.04
CA SER A 127 2.23 -16.01 2.34
C SER A 127 1.36 -15.92 3.58
N SER A 128 1.37 -14.79 4.29
CA SER A 128 0.60 -14.60 5.50
C SER A 128 -0.88 -14.28 5.23
N ARG A 129 -1.65 -14.29 6.31
CA ARG A 129 -3.07 -13.93 6.33
C ARG A 129 -3.28 -12.82 7.33
N VAL A 130 -4.17 -11.90 7.00
CA VAL A 130 -4.55 -10.79 7.88
C VAL A 130 -6.06 -10.63 7.91
N SER A 131 -6.57 -9.92 8.91
CA SER A 131 -7.99 -9.63 9.01
C SER A 131 -8.37 -8.40 8.19
N CYS A 132 -9.51 -8.45 7.50
CA CYS A 132 -10.12 -7.30 6.85
C CYS A 132 -10.23 -6.12 7.85
N PRO A 133 -9.81 -4.90 7.50
CA PRO A 133 -9.85 -3.76 8.41
C PRO A 133 -11.27 -3.38 8.84
N THR A 134 -12.29 -3.81 8.10
CA THR A 134 -13.69 -3.48 8.39
C THR A 134 -14.44 -4.63 9.07
N CYS A 135 -14.54 -5.81 8.44
CA CYS A 135 -15.33 -6.93 9.00
C CYS A 135 -14.50 -8.04 9.68
N ARG A 136 -13.17 -7.90 9.71
CA ARG A 136 -12.21 -8.87 10.28
C ARG A 136 -12.11 -10.24 9.61
N ALA A 137 -12.90 -10.52 8.57
CA ALA A 137 -12.73 -11.72 7.75
C ALA A 137 -11.25 -11.90 7.37
N LYS A 138 -10.67 -13.06 7.69
CA LYS A 138 -9.28 -13.38 7.33
C LYS A 138 -9.14 -13.49 5.82
N PHE A 139 -8.07 -12.94 5.26
CA PHE A 139 -7.78 -12.99 3.83
C PHE A 139 -6.25 -13.04 3.59
N CYS A 140 -5.85 -13.55 2.43
CA CYS A 140 -4.46 -13.51 1.95
C CYS A 140 -4.34 -12.60 0.71
N ILE A 141 -3.12 -12.38 0.21
CA ILE A 141 -2.89 -11.52 -0.95
C ILE A 141 -3.67 -11.96 -2.21
N LEU A 142 -3.91 -13.25 -2.38
CA LEU A 142 -4.65 -13.82 -3.51
C LEU A 142 -6.14 -13.45 -3.49
N ASP A 143 -6.67 -13.11 -2.32
CA ASP A 143 -8.08 -12.74 -2.14
C ASP A 143 -8.35 -11.25 -2.49
N VAL A 144 -7.31 -10.48 -2.81
CA VAL A 144 -7.43 -9.05 -3.11
C VAL A 144 -7.65 -8.85 -4.60
N CYS A 145 -8.77 -8.24 -4.97
CA CYS A 145 -9.12 -7.89 -6.34
C CYS A 145 -9.07 -6.38 -6.54
N VAL A 146 -8.49 -5.91 -7.64
CA VAL A 146 -8.65 -4.52 -8.10
C VAL A 146 -10.04 -4.34 -8.68
N VAL A 147 -10.69 -3.23 -8.34
CA VAL A 147 -12.01 -2.87 -8.87
C VAL A 147 -11.85 -2.26 -10.27
N ARG A 148 -12.64 -2.73 -11.23
CA ARG A 148 -12.74 -2.21 -12.60
C ARG A 148 -14.18 -1.88 -12.98
#